data_AF-F3GKW9-F1
#
_entry.id   AF-F3GKW9-F1
#
_cell.length_a   1.000
_cell.length_b   1.000
_cell.length_c   1.000
_cell.angle_alpha   90.00
_cell.angle_beta   90.00
_cell.angle_gamma   90.00
#
_symmetry.space_group_name_H-M   'P 1'
#
loop_
_entity.id
_entity.type
_entity.pdbx_description
1 polymer ?
#
loop_
_entity_poly.entity_id
_entity_poly.type
_entity_poly.pdbx_seq_one_letter_code
_entity_poly.pdbx_strand_id
1 'polypeptide(L)' 'MHRNDWHYPTSIRAGAGRVNELADACRVTGIQRPLLITDSFLGSTDMIARAVEDCRSQLGHCGLFDRVK' A
#
# COMPACT_ATOMS: atom_id res chain seq x y z
N MET A 1 -6.80 -7.54 -19.25
CA MET A 1 -6.26 -6.65 -18.20
C MET A 1 -4.76 -6.54 -18.41
N HIS A 2 -4.25 -5.39 -18.84
CA HIS A 2 -2.82 -5.21 -19.08
C HIS A 2 -2.12 -4.83 -17.77
N ARG A 3 -1.05 -5.55 -17.43
CA ARG A 3 -0.18 -5.29 -16.29
C ARG A 3 1.15 -4.79 -16.84
N ASN A 4 1.58 -3.60 -16.42
CA ASN A 4 2.81 -2.95 -16.88
C ASN A 4 3.70 -2.67 -15.67
N ASP A 5 4.95 -3.11 -15.73
CA ASP A 5 5.98 -2.81 -14.75
C ASP A 5 6.96 -1.80 -15.37
N TRP A 6 7.07 -0.60 -14.78
CA TRP A 6 8.02 0.44 -15.22
C TRP A 6 9.15 0.56 -14.20
N HIS A 7 10.38 0.29 -14.65
CA HIS A 7 11.59 0.36 -13.82
C HIS A 7 12.39 1.64 -14.12
N TYR A 8 12.08 2.77 -13.47
CA TYR A 8 12.95 3.96 -13.44
C TYR A 8 12.51 4.98 -12.36
N PRO A 9 13.41 5.55 -11.54
CA PRO A 9 14.50 4.90 -10.79
C PRO A 9 13.99 4.06 -9.60
N THR A 10 12.67 3.89 -9.45
CA THR A 10 12.01 3.03 -8.46
C THR A 10 10.96 2.16 -9.18
N SER A 11 10.79 0.90 -8.78
CA SER A 11 9.82 -0.01 -9.40
C SER A 11 8.39 0.49 -9.19
N ILE A 12 7.65 0.74 -10.28
CA ILE A 12 6.25 1.16 -10.25
C ILE A 12 5.36 -0.04 -10.62
N ARG A 13 4.35 -0.31 -9.78
CA ARG A 13 3.37 -1.39 -9.95
C ARG A 13 2.01 -0.79 -10.31
N ALA A 14 1.57 -0.92 -11.56
CA ALA A 14 0.34 -0.29 -12.06
C ALA A 14 -0.66 -1.26 -12.69
N GLY A 15 -1.95 -0.98 -12.52
CA GLY A 15 -3.07 -1.81 -12.98
C GLY A 15 -4.13 -2.03 -11.91
N ALA A 16 -5.37 -2.26 -12.33
CA ALA A 16 -6.45 -2.58 -11.40
C ALA A 16 -6.15 -3.90 -10.64
N GLY A 17 -6.44 -3.91 -9.33
CA GLY A 17 -6.17 -5.05 -8.44
C GLY A 17 -4.73 -5.13 -7.88
N ARG A 18 -3.80 -4.32 -8.40
CA ARG A 18 -2.39 -4.30 -7.96
C ARG A 18 -2.19 -3.90 -6.50
N VAL A 19 -3.16 -3.22 -5.89
CA VAL A 19 -3.14 -2.83 -4.46
C VAL A 19 -3.05 -4.05 -3.55
N ASN A 20 -3.56 -5.21 -3.99
CA ASN A 20 -3.49 -6.47 -3.23
C ASN A 20 -2.04 -6.96 -3.02
N GLU A 21 -1.09 -6.41 -3.76
CA GLU A 21 0.33 -6.77 -3.67
C GLU A 21 1.14 -5.78 -2.82
N LEU A 22 0.48 -4.85 -2.13
CA LEU A 22 1.12 -3.85 -1.29
C LEU A 22 1.97 -4.50 -0.18
N ALA A 23 1.45 -5.54 0.48
CA ALA A 23 2.20 -6.26 1.51
C ALA A 23 3.46 -6.94 0.95
N ASP A 24 3.37 -7.54 -0.23
CA ASP A 24 4.53 -8.13 -0.91
C ASP A 24 5.55 -7.08 -1.35
N ALA A 25 5.08 -5.91 -1.79
CA ALA A 25 5.97 -4.80 -2.10
C ALA A 25 6.75 -4.33 -0.86
N CYS A 26 6.12 -4.31 0.32
CA CYS A 26 6.81 -4.05 1.59
C CYS A 26 7.88 -5.12 1.88
N ARG A 27 7.56 -6.42 1.70
CA ARG A 27 8.52 -7.51 1.94
C ARG A 27 9.75 -7.41 1.04
N VAL A 28 9.54 -7.22 -0.26
CA VAL A 28 10.62 -7.13 -1.27
C VAL A 28 11.52 -5.92 -1.01
N THR A 29 10.99 -4.85 -0.42
CA THR A 29 11.74 -3.64 -0.06
C THR A 29 12.31 -3.66 1.36
N GLY A 30 12.11 -4.75 2.12
CA GLY A 30 12.61 -4.89 3.49
C GLY A 30 11.80 -4.14 4.56
N ILE A 31 10.60 -3.64 4.22
CA ILE A 31 9.71 -2.93 5.15
C ILE A 31 8.91 -3.96 5.98
N GLN A 32 9.22 -4.04 7.28
CA GLN A 32 8.60 -5.01 8.19
C GLN A 32 7.38 -4.46 8.95
N ARG A 33 7.33 -3.15 9.21
CA ARG A 33 6.25 -2.48 9.95
C ARG A 33 5.82 -1.21 9.22
N PRO A 34 5.09 -1.31 8.10
CA PRO A 34 4.71 -0.15 7.31
C PRO A 34 3.82 0.82 8.09
N LEU A 35 3.97 2.10 7.76
CA LEU A 35 3.05 3.19 8.11
C LEU A 35 2.48 3.74 6.80
N LEU A 36 1.20 3.50 6.54
CA LEU A 36 0.50 4.10 5.41
C LEU A 36 0.20 5.57 5.76
N ILE A 37 0.63 6.47 4.89
CA ILE A 37 0.46 7.92 5.06
C ILE A 37 -0.47 8.43 3.97
N THR A 38 -1.49 9.19 4.33
CA THR A 38 -2.46 9.77 3.40
C THR A 38 -3.13 11.01 3.99
N ASP A 39 -3.99 11.69 3.23
CA ASP A 39 -4.82 12.79 3.73
C ASP A 39 -6.12 12.28 4.36
N SER A 40 -6.84 13.15 5.07
CA SER A 40 -8.02 12.75 5.85
C SER A 40 -9.19 12.31 4.99
N PHE A 41 -9.28 12.83 3.76
CA PHE A 41 -10.34 12.44 2.84
C PHE A 41 -10.11 11.00 2.38
N LEU A 42 -8.91 10.69 1.86
CA LEU A 42 -8.57 9.33 1.44
C LEU A 42 -8.53 8.34 2.61
N GLY A 43 -8.00 8.75 3.77
CA GLY A 43 -7.94 7.93 4.98
C GLY A 43 -9.30 7.43 5.47
N SER A 44 -10.38 8.16 5.15
CA SER A 44 -11.75 7.79 5.50
C SER A 44 -12.42 6.80 4.52
N THR A 45 -11.74 6.42 3.43
CA THR A 45 -12.31 5.55 2.39
C THR A 45 -12.10 4.06 2.67
N ASP A 46 -13.02 3.24 2.15
CA ASP A 46 -12.91 1.77 2.19
C ASP A 46 -11.65 1.25 1.49
N MET A 47 -11.16 1.96 0.47
CA MET A 47 -9.93 1.63 -0.24
C MET A 47 -8.73 1.62 0.71
N ILE A 48 -8.58 2.66 1.54
CA ILE A 48 -7.48 2.75 2.51
C ILE A 48 -7.69 1.77 3.65
N ALA A 49 -8.93 1.67 4.17
CA ALA A 49 -9.26 0.70 5.21
C ALA A 49 -8.87 -0.72 4.79
N ARG A 50 -9.18 -1.11 3.55
CA ARG A 50 -8.87 -2.43 3.03
C ARG A 50 -7.37 -2.63 2.82
N ALA A 51 -6.66 -1.65 2.26
CA ALA A 51 -5.21 -1.73 2.07
C ALA A 51 -4.47 -1.91 3.40
N VAL A 52 -4.91 -1.22 4.46
CA VAL A 52 -4.35 -1.35 5.82
C VAL A 52 -4.65 -2.73 6.41
N GLU A 53 -5.88 -3.22 6.27
CA GLU A 53 -6.29 -4.55 6.74
C GLU A 53 -5.51 -5.67 6.05
N ASP A 54 -5.36 -5.58 4.72
CA ASP A 54 -4.59 -6.54 3.94
C ASP A 54 -3.12 -6.54 4.37
N CYS A 55 -2.52 -5.38 4.63
CA CYS A 55 -1.17 -5.30 5.18
C CYS A 55 -1.07 -5.88 6.60
N ARG A 56 -2.05 -5.63 7.46
CA ARG A 56 -2.07 -6.19 8.83
C ARG A 56 -2.17 -7.70 8.82
N SER A 57 -3.05 -8.26 7.98
CA SER A 57 -3.23 -9.72 7.89
C SER A 57 -1.97 -10.42 7.37
N GLN A 58 -1.24 -9.78 6.46
CA GLN A 58 -0.06 -10.38 5.81
C GLN A 58 1.26 -10.11 6.55
N LEU A 59 1.44 -8.92 7.13
CA LEU A 59 2.70 -8.50 7.76
C LEU A 59 2.62 -8.50 9.29
N GLY A 60 1.43 -8.70 9.87
CA GLY A 60 1.17 -8.61 11.31
C GLY A 60 1.04 -7.18 11.83
N HIS A 61 1.52 -6.17 11.09
CA HIS A 61 1.40 -4.77 11.48
C HIS A 61 1.28 -3.85 10.26
N CYS A 62 0.39 -2.87 10.35
CA CYS A 62 0.36 -1.70 9.47
C CYS A 62 -0.27 -0.52 10.23
N GLY A 63 0.49 0.57 10.36
CA GLY A 63 0.00 1.83 10.90
C GLY A 63 -0.70 2.65 9.84
N LEU A 64 -1.58 3.56 10.26
CA LEU A 64 -2.20 4.57 9.41
C LEU A 64 -1.96 5.95 10.01
N PHE A 65 -1.48 6.90 9.22
CA PHE A 65 -1.49 8.32 9.51
C PHE A 65 -2.20 9.06 8.39
N ASP A 66 -3.39 9.58 8.67
CA ASP A 66 -4.29 10.22 7.70
C ASP A 66 -4.47 11.72 7.95
N ARG A 67 -3.71 12.31 8.89
CA ARG A 67 -3.82 13.74 9.24
C ARG A 67 -2.73 14.60 8.58
N VAL A 68 -2.37 14.28 7.34
CA VAL A 68 -1.51 15.14 6.52
C VAL A 68 -2.26 16.46 6.24
N LYS A 69 -1.57 17.59 6.43
CA LYS A 69 -2.12 18.95 6.22
C LYS A 69 -1.91 19.41 4.79
#